data_AF-A0A418DC74-F1
#
_entry.id   AF-A0A418DC74-F1
#
_cell.length_a   1.000
_cell.length_b   1.000
_cell.length_c   1.000
_cell.angle_alpha   90.00
_cell.angle_beta   90.00
_cell.angle_gamma   90.00
#
_symmetry.space_group_name_H-M   'P 1'
#
loop_
_entity.id
_entity.type
_entity.pdbx_description
1 polymer ?
#
loop_
_entity_poly.entity_id
_entity_poly.type
_entity_poly.pdbx_seq_one_letter_code
_entity_poly.pdbx_strand_id
1 'polypeptide(L)'
;MMLSTNERDFLLGSLKVNRKADVNTVQRADGRGLLEFRRMQMSLRRCLQEHQSECELQLGRTRVLAVVSGEVVAPFPDRPTEGFLQFQVELSPMGASIFEHKQAHKAWAAELSRIVERSIRDCKALDTEALAIVAGESVWAIKCTVHVLDHGGNLVDAVSIASIAALMHFRRPESLGMPSACTQLSCIRSRSIDVHSL
;
A
#
# COMPACT_ATOMS: atom_id res chain seq x y z
N MET A 1 -18.19 -2.63 -16.34
CA MET A 1 -18.51 -1.81 -17.53
C MET A 1 -18.16 -2.65 -18.76
N MET A 2 -19.12 -2.90 -19.65
CA MET A 2 -18.87 -3.64 -20.90
C MET A 2 -18.28 -2.66 -21.92
N LEU A 3 -17.09 -2.97 -22.45
CA LEU A 3 -16.44 -2.15 -23.47
C LEU A 3 -17.07 -2.46 -24.84
N SER A 4 -17.36 -1.43 -25.65
CA SER A 4 -17.87 -1.61 -27.01
C SER A 4 -16.81 -2.28 -27.90
N THR A 5 -17.25 -3.06 -28.89
CA THR A 5 -16.33 -3.70 -29.85
C THR A 5 -15.49 -2.65 -30.59
N ASN A 6 -16.10 -1.52 -30.97
CA ASN A 6 -15.39 -0.42 -31.65
C ASN A 6 -14.32 0.21 -30.76
N GLU A 7 -14.61 0.39 -29.47
CA GLU A 7 -13.64 0.93 -28.50
C GLU A 7 -12.48 -0.04 -28.30
N ARG A 8 -12.77 -1.34 -28.18
CA ARG A 8 -11.75 -2.39 -28.06
C ARG A 8 -10.82 -2.37 -29.27
N ASP A 9 -11.39 -2.36 -30.47
CA ASP A 9 -10.63 -2.43 -31.72
C ASP A 9 -9.81 -1.15 -31.95
N PHE A 10 -10.35 0.01 -31.58
CA PHE A 10 -9.63 1.28 -31.60
C PHE A 10 -8.42 1.26 -30.66
N LEU A 11 -8.59 0.81 -29.41
CA LEU A 11 -7.49 0.70 -28.44
C LEU A 11 -6.43 -0.31 -28.89
N LEU A 12 -6.85 -1.46 -29.41
CA LEU A 12 -5.94 -2.47 -29.93
C LEU A 12 -5.21 -1.98 -31.19
N GLY A 13 -5.88 -1.25 -32.07
CA GLY A 13 -5.27 -0.62 -33.25
C GLY A 13 -4.20 0.38 -32.85
N SER A 14 -4.53 1.27 -31.91
CA SER A 14 -3.61 2.25 -31.32
C SER A 14 -2.41 1.58 -30.65
N LEU A 15 -2.57 0.36 -30.12
CA LEU A 15 -1.47 -0.40 -29.54
C LEU A 15 -0.62 -1.19 -30.56
N LYS A 16 -1.20 -1.64 -31.68
CA LYS A 16 -0.53 -2.46 -32.70
C LYS A 16 0.39 -1.66 -33.62
N VAL A 17 0.02 -0.41 -33.93
CA VAL A 17 0.88 0.52 -34.70
C VAL A 17 2.26 0.68 -34.03
N ASN A 18 2.33 0.46 -32.72
CA ASN A 18 3.51 0.64 -31.86
C ASN A 18 4.66 -0.37 -32.08
N ARG A 19 4.45 -1.49 -32.80
CA ARG A 19 5.50 -2.50 -32.95
C ARG A 19 6.46 -2.23 -34.13
N LYS A 20 6.16 -1.24 -34.98
CA LYS A 20 6.87 -1.00 -36.26
C LYS A 20 7.38 0.42 -36.52
N ALA A 21 7.02 1.43 -35.72
CA ALA A 21 7.40 2.81 -35.98
C ALA A 21 7.83 3.56 -34.70
N ASP A 22 8.68 4.55 -34.93
CA ASP A 22 9.39 5.45 -34.03
C ASP A 22 8.69 5.79 -32.70
N VAL A 23 9.48 5.86 -31.62
CA VAL A 23 9.06 5.99 -30.21
C VAL A 23 8.22 7.26 -29.94
N ASN A 24 8.27 8.24 -30.84
CA ASN A 24 7.68 9.57 -30.67
C ASN A 24 6.26 9.77 -31.25
N THR A 25 5.70 8.79 -31.96
CA THR A 25 4.33 8.87 -32.54
C THR A 25 3.34 7.91 -31.86
N VAL A 26 3.63 7.50 -30.62
CA VAL A 26 2.82 6.53 -29.90
C VAL A 26 1.96 7.24 -28.86
N GLN A 27 0.65 7.29 -29.11
CA GLN A 27 -0.29 7.97 -28.24
C GLN A 27 -1.24 6.95 -27.58
N ARG A 28 -1.12 6.79 -26.25
CA ARG A 28 -2.19 6.14 -25.46
C ARG A 28 -3.47 6.96 -25.59
N ALA A 29 -4.63 6.40 -25.23
CA ALA A 29 -5.89 7.14 -25.21
C ALA A 29 -5.82 8.48 -24.42
N ASP A 30 -4.92 8.56 -23.43
CA ASP A 30 -4.70 9.75 -22.60
C ASP A 30 -3.62 10.72 -23.12
N GLY A 31 -2.97 10.45 -24.27
CA GLY A 31 -1.90 11.30 -24.79
C GLY A 31 -0.48 10.99 -24.28
N ARG A 32 -0.33 10.04 -23.36
CA ARG A 32 0.94 9.72 -22.69
C ARG A 32 1.80 8.73 -23.47
N GLY A 33 3.10 8.76 -23.22
CA GLY A 33 4.06 7.77 -23.73
C GLY A 33 3.80 6.35 -23.19
N LEU A 34 4.41 5.33 -23.80
CA LEU A 34 4.20 3.92 -23.44
C LEU A 34 4.63 3.58 -22.01
N LEU A 35 5.81 4.07 -21.60
CA LEU A 35 6.41 3.79 -20.29
C LEU A 35 6.12 4.90 -19.26
N GLU A 36 5.33 5.91 -19.65
CA GLU A 36 5.07 7.06 -18.81
C GLU A 36 3.97 6.74 -17.77
N PHE A 37 4.32 6.93 -16.50
CA PHE A 37 3.39 6.81 -15.39
C PHE A 37 2.36 7.94 -15.38
N ARG A 38 1.25 7.74 -14.66
CA ARG A 38 0.34 8.86 -14.35
C ARG A 38 1.00 9.75 -13.32
N ARG A 39 0.72 11.05 -13.38
CA ARG A 39 1.07 11.96 -12.28
C ARG A 39 0.50 11.42 -10.97
N MET A 40 1.37 11.23 -10.01
CA MET A 40 1.02 10.81 -8.66
C MET A 40 1.08 12.00 -7.71
N GLN A 41 0.16 12.05 -6.77
CA GLN A 41 0.15 12.99 -5.66
C GLN A 41 -0.10 12.17 -4.40
N MET A 42 0.66 12.42 -3.35
CA MET A 42 0.45 11.74 -2.07
C MET A 42 0.39 12.74 -0.93
N SER A 43 -0.52 12.48 -0.01
CA SER A 43 -0.76 13.29 1.19
C SER A 43 -0.60 12.38 2.40
N LEU A 44 0.41 12.68 3.22
CA LEU A 44 0.70 11.94 4.44
C LEU A 44 0.07 12.65 5.62
N ARG A 45 -0.68 11.90 6.44
CA ARG A 45 -1.27 12.39 7.69
C ARG A 45 -0.87 11.47 8.83
N ARG A 46 -0.71 12.04 10.02
CA ARG A 46 -0.42 11.27 11.24
C ARG A 46 -1.43 11.68 12.29
N CYS A 47 -2.14 10.71 12.83
CA CYS A 47 -2.94 10.92 14.02
C CYS A 47 -2.09 10.52 15.24
N LEU A 48 -1.59 11.54 15.97
CA LEU A 48 -0.76 11.32 17.17
C LEU A 48 -1.55 10.63 18.29
N GLN A 49 -2.86 10.89 18.36
CA GLN A 49 -3.72 10.43 19.45
C GLN A 49 -4.09 8.95 19.34
N GLU A 50 -4.22 8.44 18.12
CA GLU A 50 -4.57 7.03 17.86
C GLU A 50 -3.37 6.18 17.46
N HIS A 51 -2.16 6.74 17.46
CA HIS A 51 -0.93 6.09 16.97
C HIS A 51 -1.11 5.48 15.58
N GLN A 52 -1.79 6.21 14.70
CA GLN A 52 -2.05 5.79 13.32
C GLN A 52 -1.33 6.71 12.33
N SER A 53 -0.85 6.11 11.26
CA SER A 53 -0.36 6.85 10.09
C SER A 53 -1.23 6.57 8.90
N GLU A 54 -1.59 7.63 8.21
CA GLU A 54 -2.43 7.61 7.03
C GLU A 54 -1.63 8.12 5.82
N CYS A 55 -1.82 7.46 4.68
CA CYS A 55 -1.31 7.91 3.40
C CYS A 55 -2.45 7.89 2.39
N GLU A 56 -2.81 9.06 1.88
CA GLU A 56 -3.70 9.18 0.75
C GLU A 56 -2.88 9.32 -0.53
N LEU A 57 -3.04 8.37 -1.45
CA LEU A 57 -2.38 8.37 -2.75
C LEU A 57 -3.41 8.60 -3.86
N GLN A 58 -3.12 9.57 -4.72
CA GLN A 58 -3.86 9.83 -5.95
C GLN A 58 -2.97 9.56 -7.16
N LEU A 59 -3.29 8.51 -7.92
CA LEU A 59 -2.65 8.16 -9.18
C LEU A 59 -3.60 8.46 -10.34
N GLY A 60 -3.60 9.72 -10.77
CA GLY A 60 -4.58 10.24 -11.73
C GLY A 60 -6.02 10.10 -11.20
N ARG A 61 -6.80 9.17 -11.77
CA ARG A 61 -8.18 8.86 -11.35
C ARG A 61 -8.27 7.80 -10.26
N THR A 62 -7.17 7.11 -9.93
CA THR A 62 -7.19 6.10 -8.86
C THR A 62 -6.84 6.76 -7.55
N ARG A 63 -7.69 6.57 -6.52
CA ARG A 63 -7.46 7.11 -5.17
C ARG A 63 -7.49 5.98 -4.15
N VAL A 64 -6.50 5.95 -3.29
CA VAL A 64 -6.30 4.92 -2.28
C VAL A 64 -5.90 5.58 -0.96
N LEU A 65 -6.45 5.10 0.14
CA LEU A 65 -6.09 5.49 1.49
C LEU A 65 -5.50 4.29 2.23
N ALA A 66 -4.23 4.35 2.58
CA ALA A 66 -3.59 3.36 3.44
C ALA A 66 -3.52 3.87 4.88
N VAL A 67 -3.95 3.04 5.82
CA VAL A 67 -3.94 3.30 7.25
C VAL A 67 -3.11 2.22 7.92
N VAL A 68 -2.13 2.63 8.72
CA VAL A 68 -1.27 1.72 9.49
C VAL A 68 -1.49 1.98 10.97
N SER A 69 -1.80 0.93 11.71
CA SER A 69 -1.89 0.90 13.16
C SER A 69 -0.91 -0.13 13.73
N GLY A 70 -0.45 0.10 14.96
CA GLY A 70 0.39 -0.84 15.68
C GLY A 70 -0.18 -1.13 17.05
N GLU A 71 -0.25 -2.41 17.41
CA GLU A 71 -0.74 -2.91 18.69
C GLU A 71 0.32 -3.83 19.31
N VAL A 72 0.32 -3.95 20.65
CA VAL A 72 1.20 -4.91 21.34
C VAL A 72 0.38 -6.15 21.67
N VAL A 73 0.86 -7.30 21.21
CA VAL A 73 0.18 -8.59 21.33
C VAL A 73 1.19 -9.65 21.82
N ALA A 74 0.70 -10.68 22.50
CA ALA A 74 1.54 -11.82 22.86
C ALA A 74 1.96 -12.61 21.59
N PRO A 75 3.24 -13.02 21.47
CA PRO A 75 3.69 -13.79 20.32
C PRO A 75 3.11 -15.22 20.32
N PHE A 76 3.16 -15.85 19.15
CA PHE A 76 2.86 -17.28 19.06
C PHE A 76 4.00 -18.10 19.67
N PRO A 77 3.68 -19.25 20.30
CA PRO A 77 4.69 -20.11 20.92
C PRO A 77 5.71 -20.67 19.92
N ASP A 78 5.32 -20.81 18.64
CA ASP A 78 6.20 -21.34 17.59
C ASP A 78 7.31 -20.36 17.19
N ARG A 79 7.08 -19.04 17.34
CA ARG A 79 8.01 -17.97 16.94
C ARG A 79 7.97 -16.78 17.91
N PRO A 80 8.61 -16.90 19.07
CA PRO A 80 8.57 -15.87 20.12
C PRO A 80 9.40 -14.61 19.83
N THR A 81 10.28 -14.66 18.83
CA THR A 81 11.23 -13.59 18.48
C THR A 81 10.81 -12.75 17.28
N GLU A 82 9.69 -13.06 16.62
CA GLU A 82 9.20 -12.35 15.45
C GLU A 82 7.90 -11.60 15.78
N GLY A 83 7.81 -10.33 15.34
CA GLY A 83 6.57 -9.57 15.35
C GLY A 83 5.66 -9.89 14.17
N PHE A 84 4.45 -9.33 14.21
CA PHE A 84 3.41 -9.62 13.21
C PHE A 84 3.21 -8.46 12.25
N LEU A 85 2.99 -8.82 10.98
CA LEU A 85 2.59 -7.89 9.94
C LEU A 85 1.36 -8.45 9.24
N GLN A 86 0.26 -7.71 9.31
CA GLN A 86 -1.00 -8.07 8.66
C GLN A 86 -1.36 -7.01 7.62
N PHE A 87 -1.56 -7.44 6.37
CA PHE A 87 -2.10 -6.59 5.31
C PHE A 87 -3.54 -6.96 5.01
N GLN A 88 -4.36 -5.93 4.87
CA GLN A 88 -5.75 -6.05 4.47
C GLN A 88 -6.08 -4.99 3.42
N VAL A 89 -6.62 -5.42 2.29
CA VAL A 89 -7.14 -4.50 1.27
C VAL A 89 -8.66 -4.55 1.28
N GLU A 90 -9.29 -3.39 1.38
CA GLU A 90 -10.73 -3.23 1.33
C GLU A 90 -11.14 -2.39 0.12
N LEU A 91 -12.04 -2.93 -0.68
CA LEU A 91 -12.64 -2.24 -1.81
C LEU A 91 -13.88 -1.51 -1.32
N SER A 92 -13.83 -0.18 -1.25
CA SER A 92 -15.00 0.62 -0.90
C SER A 92 -16.01 0.63 -2.05
N PRO A 93 -17.32 0.48 -1.78
CA PRO A 93 -18.35 0.61 -2.83
C PRO A 93 -18.35 1.98 -3.51
N MET A 94 -17.73 3.00 -2.90
CA MET A 94 -17.59 4.33 -3.49
C MET A 94 -16.72 4.35 -4.74
N GLY A 95 -15.76 3.43 -4.87
CA GLY A 95 -14.73 3.54 -5.91
C GLY A 95 -15.15 3.03 -7.28
N ALA A 96 -16.12 2.13 -7.35
CA ALA A 96 -16.75 1.72 -8.59
C ALA A 96 -18.08 1.05 -8.28
N SER A 97 -19.10 1.30 -9.10
CA SER A 97 -20.38 0.58 -9.04
C SER A 97 -20.23 -0.94 -9.21
N ILE A 98 -19.13 -1.37 -9.80
CA ILE A 98 -18.77 -2.78 -9.93
C ILE A 98 -18.63 -3.42 -8.53
N PHE A 99 -18.09 -2.69 -7.55
CA PHE A 99 -17.76 -3.19 -6.21
C PHE A 99 -18.96 -3.52 -5.32
N GLU A 100 -20.19 -3.24 -5.75
CA GLU A 100 -21.40 -3.62 -5.03
C GLU A 100 -21.60 -5.16 -4.94
N HIS A 101 -21.01 -5.93 -5.87
CA HIS A 101 -21.12 -7.40 -5.90
C HIS A 101 -20.19 -8.07 -4.86
N LYS A 102 -20.62 -8.08 -3.60
CA LYS A 102 -19.81 -8.42 -2.42
C LYS A 102 -19.00 -9.72 -2.50
N GLN A 103 -19.41 -10.76 -3.24
CA GLN A 103 -18.72 -12.06 -3.21
C GLN A 103 -17.51 -12.14 -4.14
N ALA A 104 -17.65 -11.75 -5.42
CA ALA A 104 -16.54 -11.80 -6.38
C ALA A 104 -15.46 -10.78 -6.04
N HIS A 105 -15.85 -9.61 -5.52
CA HIS A 105 -14.89 -8.56 -5.15
C HIS A 105 -14.12 -8.86 -3.88
N LYS A 106 -14.69 -9.62 -2.94
CA LYS A 106 -13.94 -10.12 -1.79
C LYS A 106 -12.79 -11.04 -2.22
N ALA A 107 -13.00 -11.89 -3.23
CA ALA A 107 -11.93 -12.72 -3.76
C ALA A 107 -10.82 -11.87 -4.39
N TRP A 108 -11.18 -10.86 -5.18
CA TRP A 108 -10.20 -9.96 -5.80
C TRP A 108 -9.44 -9.10 -4.77
N ALA A 109 -10.12 -8.55 -3.77
CA ALA A 109 -9.48 -7.82 -2.67
C ALA A 109 -8.51 -8.71 -1.89
N ALA A 110 -8.91 -9.95 -1.59
CA ALA A 110 -8.06 -10.92 -0.91
C ALA A 110 -6.84 -11.32 -1.76
N GLU A 111 -6.99 -11.40 -3.08
CA GLU A 111 -5.88 -11.64 -4.01
C GLU A 111 -4.89 -10.46 -4.01
N LEU A 112 -5.39 -9.23 -4.12
CA LEU A 112 -4.56 -8.01 -4.02
C LEU A 112 -3.81 -7.95 -2.70
N SER A 113 -4.49 -8.27 -1.59
CA SER A 113 -3.87 -8.32 -0.26
C SER A 113 -2.72 -9.33 -0.22
N ARG A 114 -2.91 -10.52 -0.79
CA ARG A 114 -1.85 -11.56 -0.84
C ARG A 114 -0.68 -11.14 -1.73
N ILE A 115 -0.93 -10.49 -2.87
CA ILE A 115 0.13 -10.02 -3.78
C ILE A 115 1.00 -8.99 -3.06
N VAL A 116 0.38 -8.01 -2.41
CA VAL A 116 1.09 -6.93 -1.71
C VAL A 116 1.80 -7.47 -0.47
N GLU A 117 1.16 -8.36 0.30
CA GLU A 117 1.80 -9.01 1.45
C GLU A 117 3.04 -9.80 1.03
N ARG A 118 2.94 -10.61 -0.03
CA ARG A 118 4.09 -11.35 -0.57
C ARG A 118 5.19 -10.40 -1.01
N SER A 119 4.87 -9.35 -1.77
CA SER A 119 5.86 -8.39 -2.22
C SER A 119 6.63 -7.76 -1.05
N ILE A 120 5.96 -7.41 0.04
CA ILE A 120 6.60 -6.77 1.20
C ILE A 120 7.44 -7.78 2.00
N ARG A 121 6.94 -9.01 2.14
CA ARG A 121 7.62 -10.09 2.85
C ARG A 121 8.86 -10.60 2.08
N ASP A 122 8.74 -10.76 0.77
CA ASP A 122 9.83 -11.22 -0.10
C ASP A 122 10.97 -10.20 -0.16
N CYS A 123 10.63 -8.91 -0.17
CA CYS A 123 11.61 -7.83 -0.12
C CYS A 123 12.23 -7.61 1.28
N LYS A 124 11.72 -8.29 2.33
CA LYS A 124 12.10 -8.06 3.74
C LYS A 124 12.13 -6.57 4.10
N ALA A 125 11.15 -5.80 3.60
CA ALA A 125 11.13 -4.36 3.76
C ALA A 125 10.89 -3.92 5.22
N LEU A 126 10.33 -4.80 6.04
CA LEU A 126 10.14 -4.61 7.47
C LEU A 126 10.88 -5.72 8.23
N ASP A 127 11.68 -5.32 9.21
CA ASP A 127 12.36 -6.24 10.11
C ASP A 127 11.40 -6.73 11.20
N THR A 128 11.01 -8.00 11.14
CA THR A 128 10.11 -8.61 12.12
C THR A 128 10.78 -8.88 13.46
N GLU A 129 12.10 -8.99 13.51
CA GLU A 129 12.84 -9.21 14.77
C GLU A 129 12.90 -7.91 15.58
N ALA A 130 13.07 -6.77 14.90
CA ALA A 130 13.02 -5.44 15.52
C ALA A 130 11.65 -5.05 16.13
N LEU A 131 10.61 -5.84 15.84
CA LEU A 131 9.27 -5.68 16.40
C LEU A 131 9.08 -6.43 17.72
N ALA A 132 9.99 -7.33 18.12
CA ALA A 132 9.90 -7.98 19.42
C ALA A 132 10.33 -7.01 20.55
N ILE A 133 9.54 -6.93 21.63
CA ILE A 133 9.88 -6.13 22.82
C ILE A 133 10.54 -7.06 23.85
N VAL A 134 9.79 -8.08 24.28
CA VAL A 134 10.25 -9.14 25.18
C VAL A 134 9.93 -10.47 24.52
N ALA A 135 10.98 -11.23 24.20
CA ALA A 135 10.85 -12.52 23.53
C ALA A 135 9.92 -13.44 24.34
N GLY A 136 8.86 -13.92 23.70
CA GLY A 136 7.90 -14.84 24.31
C GLY A 136 6.79 -14.20 25.16
N GLU A 137 6.84 -12.88 25.41
CA GLU A 137 5.82 -12.19 26.22
C GLU A 137 5.08 -11.12 25.42
N SER A 138 5.79 -10.23 24.73
CA SER A 138 5.20 -9.07 24.06
C SER A 138 5.93 -8.73 22.77
N VAL A 139 5.18 -8.70 21.66
CA VAL A 139 5.64 -8.31 20.34
C VAL A 139 4.71 -7.29 19.70
N TRP A 140 5.24 -6.49 18.79
CA TRP A 140 4.43 -5.57 17.99
C TRP A 140 3.70 -6.31 16.86
N ALA A 141 2.40 -6.07 16.76
CA ALA A 141 1.57 -6.43 15.64
C ALA A 141 1.24 -5.16 14.84
N ILE A 142 1.79 -5.05 13.63
CA ILE A 142 1.51 -3.96 12.71
C ILE A 142 0.42 -4.40 11.74
N LYS A 143 -0.66 -3.62 11.68
CA LYS A 143 -1.75 -3.82 10.74
C LYS A 143 -1.76 -2.68 9.72
N CYS A 144 -1.68 -3.03 8.45
CA CYS A 144 -1.84 -2.10 7.34
C CYS A 144 -3.17 -2.41 6.63
N THR A 145 -4.11 -1.49 6.73
CA THR A 145 -5.41 -1.57 6.04
C THR A 145 -5.43 -0.56 4.91
N VAL A 146 -5.71 -1.01 3.70
CA VAL A 146 -5.77 -0.14 2.52
C VAL A 146 -7.19 -0.08 2.00
N HIS A 147 -7.76 1.11 1.99
CA HIS A 147 -9.10 1.40 1.47
C HIS A 147 -8.99 2.00 0.07
N VAL A 148 -9.62 1.36 -0.91
CA VAL A 148 -9.68 1.85 -2.29
C VAL A 148 -10.88 2.78 -2.42
N LEU A 149 -10.62 4.06 -2.69
CA LEU A 149 -11.65 5.11 -2.76
C LEU A 149 -12.17 5.33 -4.18
N ASP A 150 -11.31 5.22 -5.19
CA ASP A 150 -11.66 5.38 -6.60
C ASP A 150 -10.83 4.44 -7.48
N HIS A 151 -11.48 3.76 -8.43
CA HIS A 151 -10.84 2.79 -9.33
C HIS A 151 -10.73 3.31 -10.77
N GLY A 152 -9.64 4.04 -11.04
CA GLY A 152 -9.25 4.49 -12.38
C GLY A 152 -8.28 3.57 -13.12
N GLY A 153 -8.11 2.32 -12.68
CA GLY A 153 -7.12 1.36 -13.19
C GLY A 153 -5.77 1.40 -12.44
N ASN A 154 -4.88 0.47 -12.75
CA ASN A 154 -3.60 0.23 -12.06
C ASN A 154 -3.68 0.27 -10.52
N LEU A 155 -4.47 -0.65 -9.96
CA LEU A 155 -4.73 -0.67 -8.52
C LEU A 155 -3.59 -1.29 -7.72
N VAL A 156 -2.92 -2.30 -8.26
CA VAL A 156 -1.83 -3.02 -7.58
C VAL A 156 -0.70 -2.06 -7.20
N ASP A 157 -0.25 -1.25 -8.15
CA ASP A 157 0.83 -0.27 -7.92
C ASP A 157 0.40 0.83 -6.94
N ALA A 158 -0.85 1.29 -7.05
CA ALA A 158 -1.35 2.31 -6.13
C ALA A 158 -1.40 1.79 -4.69
N VAL A 159 -1.84 0.55 -4.49
CA VAL A 159 -1.90 -0.08 -3.16
C VAL A 159 -0.48 -0.31 -2.61
N SER A 160 0.46 -0.82 -3.42
CA SER A 160 1.81 -1.08 -2.95
C SER A 160 2.56 0.20 -2.55
N ILE A 161 2.47 1.25 -3.38
CA ILE A 161 3.08 2.56 -3.08
C ILE A 161 2.46 3.17 -1.81
N ALA A 162 1.13 3.14 -1.69
CA ALA A 162 0.44 3.69 -0.51
C ALA A 162 0.81 2.92 0.77
N SER A 163 0.89 1.59 0.71
CA SER A 163 1.30 0.76 1.85
C SER A 163 2.72 1.08 2.31
N ILE A 164 3.68 1.16 1.38
CA ILE A 164 5.08 1.47 1.72
C ILE A 164 5.20 2.88 2.28
N ALA A 165 4.54 3.86 1.66
CA ALA A 165 4.55 5.24 2.14
C ALA A 165 3.94 5.37 3.55
N ALA A 166 2.82 4.66 3.81
CA ALA A 166 2.21 4.62 5.14
C ALA A 166 3.14 3.98 6.18
N LEU A 167 3.77 2.83 5.84
CA LEU A 167 4.71 2.14 6.74
C LEU A 167 5.95 2.99 7.04
N MET A 168 6.49 3.70 6.06
CA MET A 168 7.61 4.63 6.26
C MET A 168 7.23 5.83 7.12
N HIS A 169 5.98 6.27 7.03
CA HIS A 169 5.47 7.40 7.81
C HIS A 169 5.06 7.02 9.24
N PHE A 170 4.79 5.75 9.49
CA PHE A 170 4.42 5.21 10.80
C PHE A 170 5.56 5.42 11.81
N ARG A 171 5.21 5.92 13.00
CA ARG A 171 6.13 6.00 14.14
C ARG A 171 5.51 5.26 15.32
N ARG A 172 6.27 4.30 15.83
CA ARG A 172 5.95 3.57 17.05
C ARG A 172 5.96 4.55 18.25
N PRO A 173 4.95 4.51 19.14
CA PRO A 173 5.01 5.27 20.38
C PRO A 173 6.08 4.68 21.31
N GLU A 174 6.94 5.54 21.86
CA GLU A 174 8.02 5.14 22.78
C GLU A 174 7.52 4.82 24.19
N SER A 175 6.23 5.08 24.49
CA SER A 175 5.73 5.19 25.87
C SER A 175 4.93 4.00 26.41
N LEU A 176 4.97 2.82 25.76
CA LEU A 176 4.45 1.62 26.43
C LEU A 176 5.45 1.18 27.50
N GLY A 177 5.26 1.75 28.69
CA GLY A 177 6.06 1.48 29.87
C GLY A 177 6.04 0.01 30.24
N MET A 178 7.22 -0.62 30.19
CA MET A 178 7.56 -1.70 31.11
C MET A 178 8.30 -1.16 32.32
N PRO A 179 8.09 -1.73 33.52
CA PRO A 179 8.91 -1.43 34.68
C PRO A 179 10.33 -1.96 34.46
N SER A 180 11.31 -1.07 34.64
CA SER A 180 12.76 -1.31 34.81
C SER A 180 13.53 -2.04 33.69
N ALA A 181 14.44 -1.27 33.08
CA ALA A 181 15.66 -1.71 32.41
C ALA A 181 15.58 -2.20 30.95
N CYS A 182 15.10 -1.36 30.02
CA CYS A 182 15.65 -1.34 28.66
C CYS A 182 15.31 -0.03 27.92
N THR A 183 15.61 1.12 28.52
CA THR A 183 15.64 2.38 27.76
C THR A 183 17.03 2.57 27.22
N GLN A 184 17.33 2.04 26.03
CA GLN A 184 18.26 2.60 25.03
C GLN A 184 18.31 1.66 23.81
N LEU A 185 17.39 1.84 22.87
CA LEU A 185 17.63 1.51 21.47
C LEU A 185 17.01 2.63 20.62
N SER A 186 17.71 3.76 20.62
CA SER A 186 17.54 4.83 19.64
C SER A 186 18.00 4.32 18.27
N CYS A 187 17.13 3.60 17.58
CA CYS A 187 17.37 3.19 16.20
C CYS A 187 16.14 3.55 15.37
N ILE A 188 16.10 4.80 14.90
CA ILE A 188 15.77 5.16 13.52
C ILE A 188 16.13 6.64 13.35
N ARG A 189 17.19 6.88 12.56
CA ARG A 189 17.48 8.20 11.98
C ARG A 189 16.23 8.67 11.24
N SER A 190 15.63 9.77 11.69
CA SER A 190 14.65 10.49 10.92
C SER A 190 15.30 11.06 9.65
N ARG A 191 15.23 10.32 8.54
CA ARG A 191 15.32 10.93 7.21
C ARG A 191 13.91 11.23 6.76
N SER A 192 13.52 12.48 6.89
CA SER A 192 12.39 13.07 6.20
C SER A 192 12.60 12.80 4.71
N ILE A 193 11.67 12.07 4.07
CA ILE A 193 11.61 12.00 2.62
C ILE A 193 10.77 13.21 2.23
N ASP A 194 11.42 14.24 1.69
CA ASP A 194 10.73 15.37 1.09
C ASP A 194 9.99 14.87 -0.16
N VAL A 195 8.67 14.85 -0.07
CA VAL A 195 7.76 14.31 -1.09
C VAL A 195 7.60 15.24 -2.31
N HIS A 196 8.48 16.24 -2.45
CA HIS A 196 8.42 17.26 -3.49
C HIS A 196 9.32 17.00 -4.71
N SER A 197 10.04 15.88 -4.75
CA SER A 197 10.96 15.56 -5.84
C SER A 197 10.70 14.19 -6.48
N LEU A 198 9.46 13.96 -6.94
CA LEU A 198 9.08 12.96 -7.94
C LEU A 198 8.02 13.54 -8.89
#